data_AF-A0A242VEN8-F1
#
_entry.id   AF-A0A242VEN8-F1
#
_cell.length_a   1.000
_cell.length_b   1.000
_cell.length_c   1.000
_cell.angle_alpha   90.00
_cell.angle_beta   90.00
_cell.angle_gamma   90.00
#
_symmetry.space_group_name_H-M   'P 1'
#
loop_
_entity.id
_entity.type
_entity.pdbx_description
1 polymer ?
#
loop_
_entity_poly.entity_id
_entity_poly.type
_entity_poly.pdbx_seq_one_letter_code
_entity_poly.pdbx_strand_id
1 'polypeptide(L)'
;MAHDSKRQQFVFMRNMIALPYVLFAILMMMVVLFSPQLIWFVAITGVFMVYHVIATFIAFLLKYGKICLILLFMTLCVVGGFAAILHVFLTLHA
;
A
#
# COMPACT_ATOMS: atom_id res chain seq x y z
N MET A 1 16.25 17.78 21.57
CA MET A 1 15.70 16.41 21.47
C MET A 1 14.35 16.34 20.75
N ALA A 2 13.44 17.33 20.82
CA ALA A 2 12.14 17.30 20.10
C ALA A 2 12.23 17.49 18.57
N HIS A 3 13.34 18.06 18.06
CA HIS A 3 13.51 18.36 16.63
C HIS A 3 13.84 17.10 15.79
N ASP A 4 14.50 16.10 16.38
CA ASP A 4 14.82 14.83 15.70
C ASP A 4 13.59 13.95 15.50
N SER A 5 12.68 13.92 16.48
CA SER A 5 11.43 13.14 16.41
C SER A 5 10.56 13.55 15.21
N LYS A 6 10.41 14.85 14.96
CA LYS A 6 9.64 15.36 13.80
C LYS A 6 10.33 15.05 12.48
N ARG A 7 11.66 15.12 12.43
CA ARG A 7 12.44 14.79 11.23
C ARG A 7 12.35 13.30 10.89
N GLN A 8 12.43 12.42 11.89
CA GLN A 8 12.28 10.97 11.70
C GLN A 8 10.87 10.60 11.21
N GLN A 9 9.83 11.24 11.74
CA GLN A 9 8.45 11.07 11.26
C GLN A 9 8.29 11.51 9.80
N PHE A 10 8.90 12.65 9.41
CA PHE A 10 8.84 13.13 8.03
C PHE A 10 9.57 12.21 7.05
N VAL A 11 10.74 11.71 7.43
CA VAL A 11 11.49 10.73 6.61
C VAL A 11 10.73 9.42 6.48
N PHE A 12 10.11 8.95 7.57
CA PHE A 12 9.25 7.76 7.55
C PHE A 12 8.06 7.95 6.60
N MET A 13 7.37 9.10 6.68
CA MET A 13 6.23 9.41 5.82
C MET A 13 6.64 9.45 4.34
N ARG A 14 7.77 10.06 4.01
CA ARG A 14 8.25 10.13 2.62
C ARG A 14 8.71 8.77 2.09
N ASN A 15 9.44 8.01 2.90
CA ASN A 15 10.10 6.79 2.43
C ASN A 15 9.23 5.54 2.52
N MET A 16 8.42 5.41 3.58
CA MET A 16 7.53 4.25 3.78
C MET A 16 6.10 4.48 3.30
N ILE A 17 5.73 5.71 2.92
CA ILE A 17 4.41 5.99 2.35
C ILE A 17 4.54 6.51 0.93
N ALA A 18 5.12 7.70 0.70
CA ALA A 18 5.08 8.29 -0.65
C ALA A 18 5.80 7.43 -1.72
N LEU A 19 7.01 6.97 -1.43
CA LEU A 19 7.83 6.20 -2.38
C LEU A 19 7.19 4.87 -2.83
N PRO A 20 6.69 3.98 -1.95
CA PRO A 20 6.02 2.75 -2.38
C PRO A 20 4.72 2.99 -3.15
N TYR A 21 3.99 4.07 -2.87
CA TYR A 21 2.81 4.44 -3.67
C TYR A 21 3.18 4.89 -5.09
N VAL A 22 4.27 5.65 -5.24
CA VAL A 22 4.78 6.03 -6.56
C VAL A 22 5.23 4.79 -7.34
N LEU A 23 5.96 3.89 -6.68
CA LEU A 23 6.38 2.63 -7.31
C LEU A 23 5.15 1.80 -7.75
N PHE A 24 4.14 1.68 -6.89
CA PHE A 24 2.89 1.00 -7.21
C PHE A 24 2.19 1.63 -8.42
N ALA A 25 2.10 2.96 -8.49
CA ALA A 25 1.49 3.66 -9.61
C ALA A 25 2.24 3.40 -10.94
N ILE A 26 3.57 3.41 -10.92
CA ILE A 26 4.40 3.10 -12.09
C ILE A 26 4.16 1.65 -12.55
N LEU A 27 4.16 0.69 -11.61
CA LEU A 27 3.92 -0.72 -11.92
C LEU A 27 2.52 -0.92 -12.54
N MET A 28 1.50 -0.30 -11.95
CA MET A 28 0.12 -0.36 -12.47
C MET A 28 0.01 0.26 -13.86
N MET A 29 0.66 1.40 -14.10
CA MET A 29 0.71 2.03 -15.41
C MET A 29 1.36 1.11 -16.46
N MET A 30 2.45 0.42 -16.10
CA MET A 30 3.10 -0.55 -16.99
C MET A 30 2.16 -1.71 -17.32
N VAL A 31 1.43 -2.24 -16.34
CA VAL A 31 0.45 -3.31 -16.59
C VAL A 31 -0.63 -2.85 -17.56
N VAL A 32 -1.19 -1.66 -17.35
CA VAL A 32 -2.24 -1.11 -18.23
C VAL A 32 -1.74 -0.96 -19.67
N LEU A 33 -0.50 -0.50 -19.87
CA LEU A 33 0.04 -0.22 -21.21
C LEU A 33 0.53 -1.47 -21.96
N PHE A 34 1.14 -2.43 -21.26
CA PHE A 34 1.81 -3.56 -21.91
C PHE A 34 1.06 -4.89 -21.79
N SER A 35 0.33 -5.13 -20.70
CA SER A 35 -0.36 -6.40 -20.47
C SER A 35 -1.56 -6.22 -19.52
N PRO A 36 -2.71 -5.73 -20.03
CA PRO A 36 -3.88 -5.41 -19.21
C PRO A 36 -4.66 -6.66 -18.78
N GLN A 37 -3.96 -7.74 -18.41
CA GLN A 37 -4.57 -8.95 -17.90
C GLN A 37 -4.83 -8.81 -16.40
N LEU A 38 -6.05 -9.15 -15.98
CA LEU A 38 -6.53 -9.05 -14.60
C LEU A 38 -5.61 -9.74 -13.58
N ILE A 39 -4.93 -10.83 -13.96
CA ILE A 39 -4.00 -11.55 -13.09
C ILE A 39 -2.84 -10.68 -12.59
N TRP A 40 -2.31 -9.78 -13.43
CA TRP A 40 -1.25 -8.86 -13.04
C TRP A 40 -1.72 -7.82 -12.03
N PHE A 41 -2.95 -7.32 -12.21
CA PHE A 41 -3.57 -6.40 -11.26
C PHE A 41 -3.76 -7.04 -9.88
N VAL A 42 -4.22 -8.30 -9.85
CA VAL A 42 -4.35 -9.07 -8.60
C VAL A 42 -2.97 -9.26 -7.95
N ALA A 43 -1.98 -9.72 -8.71
CA ALA A 43 -0.65 -10.00 -8.17
C ALA A 43 0.03 -8.76 -7.58
N ILE A 44 0.10 -7.65 -8.33
CA ILE A 44 0.77 -6.42 -7.89
C ILE A 44 0.01 -5.78 -6.71
N THR A 45 -1.33 -5.74 -6.78
CA THR A 45 -2.14 -5.20 -5.69
C THR A 45 -2.05 -6.08 -4.44
N GLY A 46 -1.96 -7.40 -4.59
CA GLY A 46 -1.76 -8.34 -3.48
C GLY A 46 -0.42 -8.11 -2.77
N VAL A 47 0.67 -7.99 -3.53
CA VAL A 47 2.00 -7.67 -2.97
C VAL A 47 1.97 -6.31 -2.26
N PHE A 48 1.33 -5.31 -2.87
CA PHE A 48 1.19 -3.98 -2.27
C PHE A 48 0.35 -3.98 -0.99
N MET A 49 -0.70 -4.79 -0.93
CA MET A 49 -1.52 -4.99 0.26
C MET A 49 -0.71 -5.59 1.41
N VAL A 50 0.09 -6.63 1.15
CA VAL A 50 0.99 -7.22 2.16
C VAL A 50 1.99 -6.18 2.68
N TYR A 51 2.59 -5.39 1.78
CA TYR A 51 3.46 -4.28 2.17
C TYR A 51 2.77 -3.31 3.13
N HIS A 52 1.52 -2.93 2.84
CA HIS A 52 0.76 -1.99 3.68
C HIS A 52 0.46 -2.52 5.07
N VAL A 53 0.11 -3.81 5.18
CA VAL A 53 -0.11 -4.46 6.47
C VAL A 53 1.17 -4.43 7.30
N ILE A 54 2.32 -4.75 6.70
CA ILE A 54 3.62 -4.73 7.38
C ILE A 54 4.00 -3.30 7.79
N ALA A 55 3.83 -2.32 6.90
CA ALA A 55 4.14 -0.92 7.17
C ALA A 55 3.28 -0.35 8.31
N THR A 56 2.00 -0.70 8.35
CA THR A 56 1.08 -0.33 9.43
C THR A 56 1.50 -0.97 10.76
N PHE A 57 1.90 -2.24 10.74
CA PHE A 57 2.39 -2.94 11.94
C PHE A 57 3.69 -2.29 12.49
N ILE A 58 4.62 -1.91 11.60
CA ILE A 58 5.84 -1.19 12.00
C ILE A 58 5.49 0.17 12.61
N ALA A 59 4.59 0.94 11.98
CA ALA A 59 4.15 2.24 12.50
C ALA A 59 3.45 2.12 13.87
N PHE A 60 2.74 1.02 14.10
CA PHE A 60 2.14 0.67 15.39
C PHE A 60 3.22 0.41 16.45
N LEU A 61 4.23 -0.42 16.15
CA LEU A 61 5.34 -0.71 17.07
C LEU A 61 6.14 0.55 17.44
N LEU A 62 6.33 1.46 16.48
CA LEU A 62 7.04 2.73 16.70
C LEU A 62 6.20 3.79 17.44
N LYS A 63 4.97 3.46 17.86
CA LYS A 63 4.04 4.34 18.59
C LYS A 63 3.77 5.68 17.88
N TYR A 64 3.81 5.71 16.56
CA TYR A 64 3.46 6.90 15.79
C TYR A 64 1.94 7.08 15.70
N GLY A 65 1.27 7.39 16.81
CA GLY A 65 -0.20 7.33 16.93
C GLY A 65 -0.98 7.92 15.74
N LYS A 66 -0.65 9.16 15.32
CA LYS A 66 -1.32 9.79 14.16
C LYS A 66 -1.00 9.11 12.83
N ILE A 67 0.27 8.74 12.59
CA ILE A 67 0.71 8.13 11.33
C ILE A 67 0.18 6.69 11.23
N CYS A 68 0.17 5.96 12.34
CA CYS A 68 -0.40 4.62 12.46
C CYS A 68 -1.89 4.63 12.10
N LEU A 69 -2.66 5.62 12.56
CA LEU A 69 -4.09 5.72 12.26
C LEU A 69 -4.32 6.00 10.76
N ILE A 70 -3.52 6.88 10.16
CA ILE A 70 -3.56 7.16 8.72
C ILE A 70 -3.20 5.90 7.92
N LEU A 71 -2.12 5.20 8.28
CA LEU A 71 -1.69 3.96 7.63
C LEU A 71 -2.71 2.84 7.77
N LEU A 72 -3.37 2.73 8.93
CA LEU A 72 -4.43 1.77 9.15
C LEU A 72 -5.62 2.05 8.22
N PHE A 73 -6.05 3.31 8.11
CA PHE A 73 -7.11 3.71 7.19
C PHE A 73 -6.74 3.41 5.73
N MET A 74 -5.53 3.78 5.32
CA MET A 74 -5.01 3.47 3.98
C MET A 74 -4.97 1.96 3.71
N THR A 75 -4.55 1.17 4.70
CA THR A 75 -4.50 -0.29 4.60
C THR A 75 -5.90 -0.85 4.39
N LEU A 76 -6.90 -0.39 5.15
CA LEU A 76 -8.29 -0.82 4.96
C LEU A 76 -8.81 -0.50 3.55
N CYS A 77 -8.50 0.68 3.01
CA CYS A 77 -8.83 1.03 1.62
C CYS A 77 -8.17 0.09 0.62
N VAL A 78 -6.89 -0.24 0.82
CA VAL A 78 -6.12 -1.12 -0.07
C VAL A 78 -6.63 -2.57 0.00
N VAL A 79 -6.94 -3.06 1.21
CA VAL A 79 -7.56 -4.37 1.42
C VAL A 79 -8.93 -4.44 0.72
N GLY A 80 -9.76 -3.41 0.87
CA GLY A 80 -11.06 -3.34 0.19
C GLY A 80 -10.92 -3.33 -1.34
N GLY A 81 -9.98 -2.55 -1.87
CA GLY A 81 -9.68 -2.52 -3.31
C GLY A 81 -9.17 -3.87 -3.83
N PHE A 82 -8.25 -4.52 -3.10
CA PHE A 82 -7.77 -5.85 -3.43
C PHE A 82 -8.90 -6.88 -3.43
N ALA A 83 -9.76 -6.88 -2.41
CA ALA A 83 -10.90 -7.79 -2.32
C ALA A 83 -11.86 -7.63 -3.51
N ALA A 84 -12.13 -6.38 -3.93
CA ALA A 84 -12.97 -6.11 -5.11
C ALA A 84 -12.34 -6.66 -6.40
N ILE A 85 -11.05 -6.41 -6.63
CA ILE A 85 -10.33 -6.91 -7.82
C ILE A 85 -10.28 -8.43 -7.81
N LEU A 86 -9.99 -9.04 -6.65
CA LEU A 86 -9.93 -10.50 -6.50
C LEU A 86 -11.31 -11.13 -6.76
N HIS A 87 -12.38 -10.53 -6.24
CA HIS A 87 -13.74 -11.00 -6.48
C HIS A 87 -14.09 -10.99 -7.99
N VAL A 88 -13.76 -9.92 -8.70
CA VAL A 88 -13.96 -9.82 -10.15
C VAL A 88 -13.12 -10.87 -10.88
N PHE A 89 -11.85 -11.04 -10.51
CA PHE A 89 -10.97 -12.04 -11.10
C PHE A 89 -11.53 -13.45 -10.96
N LEU A 90 -11.95 -13.83 -9.74
CA LEU A 90 -12.54 -15.13 -9.46
C LEU A 90 -13.86 -15.33 -10.20
N THR A 91 -14.73 -14.32 -10.27
CA THR A 91 -16.01 -14.41 -10.99
C THR A 91 -15.82 -14.63 -12.49
N LEU A 92 -14.76 -14.05 -13.08
CA LEU A 92 -14.47 -14.17 -14.52
C LEU A 92 -13.73 -15.47 -14.89
N HIS A 93 -13.15 -16.18 -13.92
CA HIS A 93 -12.34 -17.39 -14.14
C HIS A 93 -12.87 -18.63 -13.40
N ALA A 94 -14.03 -18.53 -12.75
CA ALA A 94 -14.77 -19.65 -12.16
C ALA A 94 -15.72 -20.26 -13.20
#